data_AF-A0A357CUZ4-F1
#
_entry.id   AF-A0A357CUZ4-F1
#
_cell.length_a   1.000
_cell.length_b   1.000
_cell.length_c   1.000
_cell.angle_alpha   90.00
_cell.angle_beta   90.00
_cell.angle_gamma   90.00
#
_symmetry.space_group_name_H-M   'P 1'
#
loop_
_entity.id
_entity.type
_entity.pdbx_description
1 polymer ?
#
loop_
_entity_poly.entity_id
_entity_poly.type
_entity_poly.pdbx_seq_one_letter_code
_entity_poly.pdbx_strand_id
1 'polypeptide(L)'
;EEIEPADSIYVTVVNASVTAGSGTIFTSDFNDTNTITTNEANLKWVTFFTAKPTSAENVFEVVAVDVNADGLPYNEITIPEGGFIYTGHCDDRDMESEIYVKSSANLKAISNLSEGDLVTVTGVDFTTGTVAADANITAGASDVSLDDITSEDTSKEESKQESDIISTESDKDGNSSEVKDDTSKEESRVNSVDNSDAESEKNNTILYIGLGVAAIVLIAVIAYIATKKKK
;
A
#
# COMPACT_ATOMS: atom_id res chain seq x y z
N GLU A 1 20.50 -7.52 6.94
CA GLU A 1 19.76 -6.36 6.45
C GLU A 1 19.39 -6.69 5.02
N GLU A 2 18.17 -7.18 4.85
CA GLU A 2 17.64 -7.53 3.53
C GLU A 2 17.25 -6.23 2.86
N ILE A 3 17.88 -5.94 1.71
CA ILE A 3 17.59 -4.73 0.95
C ILE A 3 16.30 -5.02 0.21
N GLU A 4 15.17 -4.58 0.77
CA GLU A 4 13.88 -4.57 0.08
C GLU A 4 14.06 -3.89 -1.29
N PRO A 5 13.49 -4.44 -2.38
CA PRO A 5 13.55 -3.80 -3.67
C PRO A 5 12.95 -2.39 -3.55
N ALA A 6 13.50 -1.45 -4.32
CA ALA A 6 13.25 0.00 -4.18
C ALA A 6 11.77 0.41 -4.32
N ASP A 7 10.90 -0.52 -4.74
CA ASP A 7 9.47 -0.33 -4.99
C ASP A 7 8.60 -1.42 -4.31
N SER A 8 9.06 -1.94 -3.16
CA SER A 8 8.30 -2.86 -2.30
C SER A 8 7.33 -2.09 -1.40
N ILE A 9 6.05 -2.47 -1.43
CA ILE A 9 5.01 -1.97 -0.53
C ILE A 9 4.67 -3.09 0.45
N TYR A 10 4.94 -2.89 1.74
CA TYR A 10 4.62 -3.90 2.75
C TYR A 10 3.11 -3.92 3.06
N VAL A 11 2.61 -5.11 3.37
CA VAL A 11 1.21 -5.35 3.76
C VAL A 11 1.16 -5.79 5.22
N THR A 12 0.25 -5.23 6.01
CA THR A 12 0.09 -5.58 7.44
C THR A 12 -1.18 -6.34 7.72
N VAL A 13 -2.26 -6.03 6.99
CA VAL A 13 -3.59 -6.55 7.30
C VAL A 13 -4.49 -6.51 6.08
N VAL A 14 -5.49 -7.38 6.06
CA VAL A 14 -6.56 -7.43 5.07
C VAL A 14 -7.89 -7.20 5.76
N ASN A 15 -8.78 -6.41 5.13
CA ASN A 15 -10.16 -6.16 5.55
C ASN A 15 -10.28 -5.71 7.03
N ALA A 16 -9.43 -4.78 7.45
CA ALA A 16 -9.50 -4.16 8.77
C ALA A 16 -9.43 -2.64 8.65
N SER A 17 -10.04 -1.89 9.57
CA SER A 17 -9.94 -0.42 9.54
C SER A 17 -8.47 0.03 9.63
N VAL A 18 -8.14 1.08 8.88
CA VAL A 18 -6.79 1.67 8.83
C VAL A 18 -6.39 2.21 10.20
N THR A 19 -5.13 1.98 10.56
CA THR A 19 -4.49 2.51 11.78
C THR A 19 -3.12 3.10 11.46
N ALA A 20 -2.51 3.80 12.43
CA ALA A 20 -1.18 4.37 12.24
C ALA A 20 -0.15 3.29 11.87
N GLY A 21 0.60 3.52 10.79
CA GLY A 21 1.60 2.60 10.27
C GLY A 21 1.05 1.40 9.49
N SER A 22 -0.26 1.33 9.26
CA SER A 22 -0.86 0.21 8.54
C SER A 22 -0.70 0.34 7.03
N GLY A 23 -0.41 -0.81 6.41
CA GLY A 23 -0.56 -1.08 4.99
C GLY A 23 -1.71 -2.07 4.83
N THR A 24 -2.89 -1.58 4.50
CA THR A 24 -4.12 -2.36 4.55
C THR A 24 -4.64 -2.62 3.14
N ILE A 25 -4.94 -3.90 2.86
CA ILE A 25 -5.70 -4.27 1.67
C ILE A 25 -7.17 -4.44 2.03
N PHE A 26 -8.05 -3.89 1.20
CA PHE A 26 -9.48 -4.13 1.26
C PHE A 26 -9.98 -4.83 -0.01
N THR A 27 -10.86 -5.80 0.20
CA THR A 27 -11.60 -6.54 -0.84
C THR A 27 -13.10 -6.40 -0.57
N SER A 28 -13.93 -6.99 -1.42
CA SER A 28 -15.38 -7.05 -1.22
C SER A 28 -15.78 -7.61 0.14
N ASP A 29 -14.94 -8.48 0.71
CA ASP A 29 -15.22 -9.22 1.93
C ASP A 29 -15.11 -8.35 3.19
N PHE A 30 -14.69 -7.09 3.07
CA PHE A 30 -14.67 -6.15 4.19
C PHE A 30 -16.08 -5.83 4.72
N ASN A 31 -17.04 -5.60 3.82
CA ASN A 31 -18.42 -5.25 4.16
C ASN A 31 -19.46 -5.93 3.26
N ASP A 32 -19.07 -7.03 2.59
CA ASP A 32 -19.86 -7.77 1.61
C ASP A 32 -20.30 -6.92 0.40
N THR A 33 -19.54 -5.86 0.06
CA THR A 33 -19.81 -4.99 -1.09
C THR A 33 -18.53 -4.51 -1.77
N ASN A 34 -18.62 -4.08 -3.03
CA ASN A 34 -17.51 -3.46 -3.75
C ASN A 34 -17.34 -1.97 -3.45
N THR A 35 -17.93 -1.44 -2.37
CA THR A 35 -17.85 -0.01 -2.06
C THR A 35 -17.48 0.16 -0.60
N ILE A 36 -16.44 0.95 -0.34
CA ILE A 36 -15.96 1.21 1.01
C ILE A 36 -16.12 2.68 1.32
N THR A 37 -16.77 2.99 2.44
CA THR A 37 -16.88 4.38 2.87
C THR A 37 -15.68 4.81 3.71
N THR A 38 -15.35 6.10 3.63
CA THR A 38 -14.22 6.69 4.36
C THR A 38 -14.31 6.46 5.88
N ASN A 39 -15.51 6.45 6.45
CA ASN A 39 -15.70 6.26 7.89
C ASN A 39 -15.55 4.80 8.34
N GLU A 40 -16.04 3.84 7.55
CA GLU A 40 -16.00 2.41 7.90
C GLU A 40 -14.57 1.88 7.93
N ALA A 41 -13.79 2.23 6.91
CA ALA A 41 -12.40 1.79 6.78
C ALA A 41 -11.39 2.76 7.41
N ASN A 42 -11.84 3.87 7.99
CA ASN A 42 -10.98 4.93 8.55
C ASN A 42 -9.97 5.49 7.52
N LEU A 43 -10.43 5.81 6.32
CA LEU A 43 -9.59 6.25 5.19
C LEU A 43 -9.15 7.72 5.27
N LYS A 44 -9.02 8.27 6.48
CA LYS A 44 -8.50 9.63 6.67
C LYS A 44 -6.97 9.59 6.60
N TRP A 45 -6.39 10.56 5.90
CA TRP A 45 -4.93 10.74 5.78
C TRP A 45 -4.21 9.49 5.23
N VAL A 46 -4.87 8.79 4.30
CA VAL A 46 -4.28 7.64 3.61
C VAL A 46 -3.84 8.03 2.21
N THR A 47 -2.76 7.40 1.77
CA THR A 47 -2.44 7.28 0.34
C THR A 47 -2.97 5.93 -0.13
N PHE A 48 -3.62 5.86 -1.29
CA PHE A 48 -4.22 4.61 -1.76
C PHE A 48 -4.03 4.41 -3.26
N PHE A 49 -4.17 3.16 -3.67
CA PHE A 49 -4.46 2.81 -5.05
C PHE A 49 -5.52 1.71 -5.10
N THR A 50 -6.25 1.62 -6.21
CA THR A 50 -7.14 0.49 -6.49
C THR A 50 -6.58 -0.29 -7.66
N ALA A 51 -6.80 -1.61 -7.65
CA ALA A 51 -6.30 -2.49 -8.69
C ALA A 51 -7.34 -3.55 -9.05
N LYS A 52 -7.39 -3.92 -10.32
CA LYS A 52 -8.24 -5.00 -10.87
C LYS A 52 -7.36 -6.20 -11.24
N PRO A 53 -7.89 -7.44 -11.19
CA PRO A 53 -7.13 -8.61 -11.58
C PRO A 53 -6.77 -8.59 -13.07
N THR A 54 -5.62 -9.18 -13.41
CA THR A 54 -5.21 -9.45 -14.80
C THR A 54 -5.44 -10.92 -15.15
N SER A 55 -4.90 -11.37 -16.29
CA SER A 55 -4.93 -12.78 -16.67
C SER A 55 -3.91 -13.63 -15.89
N ALA A 56 -2.86 -13.01 -15.36
CA ALA A 56 -1.82 -13.67 -14.59
C ALA A 56 -2.18 -13.74 -13.10
N GLU A 57 -1.84 -14.87 -12.47
CA GLU A 57 -2.10 -15.10 -11.05
C GLU A 57 -1.33 -14.08 -10.18
N ASN A 58 -2.03 -13.50 -9.21
CA ASN A 58 -1.49 -12.49 -8.29
C ASN A 58 -0.93 -11.21 -8.95
N VAL A 59 -1.24 -10.99 -10.23
CA VAL A 59 -0.89 -9.76 -10.95
C VAL A 59 -2.15 -8.92 -11.16
N PHE A 60 -2.06 -7.65 -10.81
CA PHE A 60 -3.17 -6.70 -10.84
C PHE A 60 -2.77 -5.43 -11.58
N GLU A 61 -3.70 -4.84 -12.31
CA GLU A 61 -3.53 -3.56 -13.00
C GLU A 61 -4.10 -2.45 -12.11
N VAL A 62 -3.29 -1.44 -11.82
CA VAL A 62 -3.69 -0.25 -11.07
C VAL A 62 -4.69 0.55 -11.90
N VAL A 63 -5.84 0.90 -11.30
CA VAL A 63 -6.91 1.63 -11.99
C VAL A 63 -7.19 3.02 -11.41
N ALA A 64 -6.69 3.30 -10.21
CA ALA A 64 -6.70 4.64 -9.63
C ALA A 64 -5.58 4.74 -8.57
N VAL A 65 -4.99 5.92 -8.45
CA VAL A 65 -4.04 6.28 -7.38
C VAL A 65 -4.45 7.64 -6.83
N ASP A 66 -4.44 7.79 -5.51
CA ASP A 66 -4.65 9.08 -4.86
C ASP A 66 -3.74 9.21 -3.64
N VAL A 67 -3.18 10.41 -3.48
CA VAL A 67 -2.31 10.76 -2.37
C VAL A 67 -3.06 11.80 -1.55
N ASN A 68 -3.65 11.37 -0.45
CA ASN A 68 -4.49 12.27 0.32
C ASN A 68 -3.86 12.72 1.64
N ALA A 69 -3.42 13.97 1.66
CA ALA A 69 -2.88 14.63 2.85
C ALA A 69 -3.97 15.24 3.77
N ASP A 70 -5.18 15.52 3.28
CA ASP A 70 -6.19 16.34 3.98
C ASP A 70 -7.57 15.68 4.17
N GLY A 71 -7.72 14.42 3.77
CA GLY A 71 -8.97 13.64 3.73
C GLY A 71 -9.49 13.42 2.31
N LEU A 72 -9.92 12.19 2.00
CA LEU A 72 -10.49 11.82 0.70
C LEU A 72 -11.64 12.75 0.31
N PRO A 73 -11.64 13.37 -0.89
CA PRO A 73 -12.78 14.17 -1.36
C PRO A 73 -14.01 13.29 -1.62
N TYR A 74 -13.81 11.97 -1.62
CA TYR A 74 -14.83 10.96 -1.81
C TYR A 74 -15.31 10.41 -0.47
N ASN A 75 -16.64 10.30 -0.33
CA ASN A 75 -17.25 9.62 0.81
C ASN A 75 -17.11 8.10 0.71
N GLU A 76 -16.87 7.60 -0.50
CA GLU A 76 -16.79 6.18 -0.83
C GLU A 76 -15.79 5.93 -1.96
N ILE A 77 -15.18 4.75 -1.97
CA ILE A 77 -14.30 4.26 -3.03
C ILE A 77 -14.84 2.91 -3.51
N THR A 78 -14.85 2.71 -4.82
CA THR A 78 -15.29 1.45 -5.43
C THR A 78 -14.10 0.53 -5.68
N ILE A 79 -14.19 -0.70 -5.19
CA ILE A 79 -13.29 -1.80 -5.47
C ILE A 79 -13.64 -2.38 -6.85
N PRO A 80 -12.67 -2.52 -7.78
CA PRO A 80 -12.91 -3.27 -9.02
C PRO A 80 -13.34 -4.71 -8.72
N GLU A 81 -14.17 -5.29 -9.57
CA GLU A 81 -14.62 -6.69 -9.41
C GLU A 81 -13.42 -7.65 -9.40
N GLY A 82 -13.34 -8.49 -8.36
CA GLY A 82 -12.19 -9.40 -8.13
C GLY A 82 -10.87 -8.70 -7.78
N GLY A 83 -10.90 -7.37 -7.61
CA GLY A 83 -9.75 -6.53 -7.30
C GLY A 83 -9.67 -6.16 -5.82
N PHE A 84 -8.87 -5.13 -5.55
CA PHE A 84 -8.67 -4.64 -4.19
C PHE A 84 -8.35 -3.14 -4.16
N ILE A 85 -8.43 -2.56 -2.95
CA ILE A 85 -7.87 -1.25 -2.61
C ILE A 85 -6.71 -1.50 -1.67
N TYR A 86 -5.55 -0.92 -1.95
CA TYR A 86 -4.47 -0.83 -0.98
C TYR A 86 -4.42 0.57 -0.39
N THR A 87 -4.26 0.68 0.92
CA THR A 87 -4.16 1.94 1.65
C THR A 87 -2.92 1.93 2.54
N GLY A 88 -2.16 3.01 2.51
CA GLY A 88 -1.01 3.24 3.37
C GLY A 88 -1.25 4.46 4.27
N HIS A 89 -1.03 4.29 5.57
CA HIS A 89 -0.99 5.38 6.54
C HIS A 89 0.36 5.39 7.26
N CYS A 90 1.01 6.55 7.31
CA CYS A 90 2.29 6.71 8.00
C CYS A 90 2.12 6.70 9.52
N ASP A 91 3.03 6.08 10.27
CA ASP A 91 3.09 6.26 11.73
C ASP A 91 4.07 7.38 12.11
N ASP A 92 3.61 8.62 12.12
CA ASP A 92 4.43 9.81 12.42
C ASP A 92 4.64 10.09 13.92
N ARG A 93 4.21 9.17 14.81
CA ARG A 93 4.33 9.34 16.27
C ARG A 93 5.75 9.11 16.79
N ASP A 94 6.50 8.23 16.13
CA ASP A 94 7.90 7.91 16.43
C ASP A 94 8.69 7.75 15.12
N MET A 95 9.32 8.84 14.70
CA MET A 95 10.06 8.93 13.44
C MET A 95 11.34 8.08 13.39
N GLU A 96 11.78 7.50 14.52
CA GLU A 96 12.93 6.59 14.55
C GLU A 96 12.51 5.11 14.50
N SER A 97 11.21 4.82 14.59
CA SER A 97 10.70 3.45 14.61
C SER A 97 10.81 2.76 13.25
N GLU A 98 11.01 1.45 13.26
CA GLU A 98 10.96 0.63 12.04
C GLU A 98 9.60 0.75 11.32
N ILE A 99 8.52 0.97 12.08
CA ILE A 99 7.17 1.16 11.54
C ILE A 99 7.08 2.47 10.76
N TYR A 100 7.64 3.57 11.28
CA TYR A 100 7.70 4.84 10.55
C TYR A 100 8.49 4.70 9.24
N VAL A 101 9.67 4.07 9.30
CA VAL A 101 10.52 3.88 8.11
C VAL A 101 9.79 3.08 7.04
N LYS A 102 9.19 1.94 7.42
CA LYS A 102 8.41 1.11 6.50
C LYS A 102 7.21 1.89 5.96
N SER A 103 6.36 2.43 6.83
CA SER A 103 5.13 3.13 6.44
C SER A 103 5.38 4.35 5.55
N SER A 104 6.43 5.11 5.81
CA SER A 104 6.87 6.20 4.94
C SER A 104 7.33 5.70 3.57
N ALA A 105 8.02 4.57 3.51
CA ALA A 105 8.42 3.95 2.25
C ALA A 105 7.20 3.51 1.42
N ASN A 106 6.15 2.97 2.04
CA ASN A 106 4.91 2.65 1.34
C ASN A 106 4.27 3.88 0.69
N LEU A 107 4.16 4.99 1.43
CA LEU A 107 3.60 6.22 0.88
C LEU A 107 4.36 6.68 -0.37
N LYS A 108 5.69 6.60 -0.33
CA LYS A 108 6.55 6.93 -1.47
C LYS A 108 6.35 5.96 -2.64
N ALA A 109 6.31 4.66 -2.37
CA ALA A 109 6.13 3.64 -3.40
C ALA A 109 4.77 3.76 -4.09
N ILE A 110 3.68 4.00 -3.34
CA ILE A 110 2.35 4.24 -3.91
C ILE A 110 2.34 5.53 -4.76
N SER A 111 3.01 6.59 -4.30
CA SER A 111 3.07 7.86 -5.03
C SER A 111 3.83 7.76 -6.36
N ASN A 112 4.60 6.69 -6.57
CA ASN A 112 5.27 6.40 -7.83
C ASN A 112 4.39 5.58 -8.80
N LEU A 113 3.28 5.00 -8.33
CA LEU A 113 2.35 4.25 -9.18
C LEU A 113 1.51 5.19 -10.03
N SER A 114 1.13 4.70 -11.20
CA SER A 114 0.20 5.32 -12.13
C SER A 114 -0.88 4.33 -12.56
N GLU A 115 -2.02 4.86 -13.03
CA GLU A 115 -3.03 4.02 -13.69
C GLU A 115 -2.42 3.26 -14.87
N GLY A 116 -2.72 1.97 -14.97
CA GLY A 116 -2.15 1.05 -15.96
C GLY A 116 -0.89 0.31 -15.50
N ASP A 117 -0.27 0.72 -14.38
CA ASP A 117 0.87 -0.02 -13.83
C ASP A 117 0.44 -1.42 -13.37
N LEU A 118 1.32 -2.39 -13.56
CA LEU A 118 1.11 -3.75 -13.10
C LEU A 118 1.83 -3.98 -11.77
N VAL A 119 1.10 -4.51 -10.80
CA VAL A 119 1.62 -4.87 -9.48
C VAL A 119 1.46 -6.36 -9.23
N THR A 120 2.46 -6.97 -8.58
CA THR A 120 2.39 -8.35 -8.08
C THR A 120 2.19 -8.34 -6.58
N VAL A 121 1.19 -9.08 -6.10
CA VAL A 121 0.96 -9.28 -4.66
C VAL A 121 1.54 -10.64 -4.25
N THR A 122 2.37 -10.67 -3.22
CA THR A 122 2.92 -11.92 -2.66
C THR A 122 2.63 -12.01 -1.17
N GLY A 123 2.49 -13.24 -0.65
CA GLY A 123 2.30 -13.50 0.78
C GLY A 123 0.93 -13.08 1.34
N VAL A 124 -0.06 -12.74 0.49
CA VAL A 124 -1.42 -12.41 0.91
C VAL A 124 -2.38 -13.48 0.39
N ASP A 125 -3.19 -14.06 1.27
CA ASP A 125 -4.31 -14.93 0.88
C ASP A 125 -5.61 -14.15 1.07
N PHE A 126 -6.18 -13.71 -0.06
CA PHE A 126 -7.44 -12.95 -0.09
C PHE A 126 -8.64 -13.76 0.40
N THR A 127 -8.61 -15.09 0.30
CA THR A 127 -9.74 -15.95 0.71
C THR A 127 -9.81 -16.08 2.22
N THR A 128 -8.66 -16.19 2.89
CA THR A 128 -8.58 -16.34 4.34
C THR A 128 -8.33 -15.02 5.08
N GLY A 129 -7.96 -13.97 4.34
CA GLY A 129 -7.54 -12.67 4.90
C GLY A 129 -6.21 -12.74 5.64
N THR A 130 -5.38 -13.74 5.35
CA THR A 130 -4.09 -13.93 6.04
C THR A 130 -2.95 -13.21 5.32
N VAL A 131 -2.02 -12.68 6.12
CA VAL A 131 -0.84 -11.94 5.67
C VAL A 131 0.40 -12.63 6.21
N ALA A 132 1.28 -13.09 5.32
CA ALA A 132 2.57 -13.68 5.64
C ALA A 132 3.56 -12.61 6.11
N ALA A 133 4.63 -13.02 6.80
CA ALA A 133 5.63 -12.08 7.33
C ALA A 133 6.43 -11.36 6.24
N ASP A 134 6.52 -11.96 5.06
CA ASP A 134 7.19 -11.48 3.85
C ASP A 134 6.21 -10.91 2.80
N ALA A 135 4.95 -10.69 3.20
CA ALA A 135 3.93 -10.17 2.29
C ALA A 135 4.27 -8.77 1.76
N ASN A 136 4.22 -8.63 0.44
CA ASN A 136 4.55 -7.38 -0.25
C ASN A 136 3.73 -7.21 -1.52
N ILE A 137 3.70 -5.97 -2.00
CA ILE A 137 3.25 -5.60 -3.34
C ILE A 137 4.43 -4.97 -4.06
N THR A 138 4.75 -5.44 -5.25
CA THR A 138 5.87 -4.92 -6.06
C THR A 138 5.37 -4.40 -7.40
N ALA A 139 5.90 -3.26 -7.84
CA ALA A 139 5.60 -2.68 -9.15
C ALA A 139 6.45 -3.33 -10.26
N GLY A 140 5.94 -3.28 -11.50
CA GLY A 140 6.68 -3.72 -12.69
C GLY A 140 6.48 -5.18 -13.08
N ALA A 141 5.32 -5.75 -12.74
CA ALA A 141 4.97 -7.09 -13.18
C ALA A 141 4.83 -7.16 -14.72
N SER A 142 5.09 -8.31 -15.32
CA SER A 142 4.75 -8.59 -16.71
C SER A 142 3.53 -9.49 -16.73
N ASP A 143 2.44 -9.06 -17.38
CA ASP A 143 1.26 -9.91 -17.64
C ASP A 143 1.66 -10.93 -18.72
N VAL A 144 2.28 -12.03 -18.31
CA VAL A 144 2.53 -13.16 -19.20
C VAL A 144 1.28 -14.04 -19.12
N SER A 145 0.38 -13.83 -20.07
CA SER A 145 -0.82 -14.66 -20.21
C SER A 145 -0.43 -16.14 -20.33
N LEU A 146 -1.08 -17.00 -19.54
CA LEU A 146 -0.90 -18.46 -19.59
C LEU A 146 -1.34 -19.08 -20.93
N ASP A 147 -2.05 -18.31 -21.77
CA ASP A 147 -2.50 -18.74 -23.09
C ASP A 147 -1.39 -18.70 -24.16
N ASP A 148 -0.22 -18.09 -23.87
CA ASP A 148 0.87 -17.96 -24.85
C ASP A 148 1.93 -19.07 -24.77
N ILE A 149 1.73 -20.08 -23.91
CA ILE A 149 2.55 -21.31 -23.90
C ILE A 149 1.91 -22.35 -24.82
N THR A 150 1.74 -21.99 -26.10
CA THR A 150 1.50 -22.99 -27.14
C THR A 150 2.85 -23.34 -27.76
N SER A 151 3.21 -24.62 -27.67
CA SER A 151 4.45 -25.18 -28.21
C SER A 151 4.65 -24.86 -29.69
N GLU A 152 5.69 -24.10 -30.03
CA GLU A 152 6.37 -24.21 -31.33
C GLU A 152 7.88 -24.41 -31.16
N ASP A 153 8.19 -25.71 -31.26
CA ASP A 153 9.35 -26.37 -31.86
C ASP A 153 10.48 -25.49 -32.45
N THR A 154 11.66 -25.70 -31.87
CA THR A 154 12.99 -25.82 -32.49
C THR A 154 13.14 -25.47 -33.98
N SER A 155 13.90 -24.42 -34.31
CA SER A 155 15.04 -24.53 -35.26
C SER A 155 15.83 -23.23 -35.44
N LYS A 156 17.16 -23.41 -35.44
CA LYS A 156 18.24 -22.51 -35.90
C LYS A 156 17.87 -21.57 -37.06
N GLU A 157 18.36 -20.33 -37.01
CA GLU A 157 19.49 -19.91 -37.85
C GLU A 157 20.08 -18.55 -37.42
N GLU A 158 21.42 -18.49 -37.42
CA GLU A 158 22.23 -17.28 -37.45
C GLU A 158 21.87 -16.42 -38.67
N SER A 159 21.79 -15.10 -38.51
CA SER A 159 22.43 -14.21 -39.48
C SER A 159 22.82 -12.87 -38.88
N LYS A 160 24.10 -12.57 -39.07
CA LYS A 160 24.74 -11.27 -38.88
C LYS A 160 24.16 -10.26 -39.87
N GLN A 161 23.98 -9.01 -39.44
CA GLN A 161 24.25 -7.90 -40.34
C GLN A 161 24.69 -6.63 -39.58
N GLU A 162 25.92 -6.22 -39.86
CA GLU A 162 26.47 -4.89 -39.60
C GLU A 162 25.76 -3.82 -40.44
N SER A 163 25.61 -2.63 -39.88
CA SER A 163 25.81 -1.37 -40.62
C SER A 163 26.01 -0.19 -39.66
N ASP A 164 27.28 0.12 -39.44
CA ASP A 164 27.96 1.42 -39.44
C ASP A 164 27.20 2.77 -39.53
N ILE A 165 27.58 3.65 -38.58
CA ILE A 165 28.01 5.07 -38.67
C ILE A 165 27.00 6.17 -39.09
N ILE A 166 26.84 7.21 -38.24
CA ILE A 166 27.24 8.63 -38.50
C ILE A 166 26.89 9.55 -37.31
N SER A 167 27.92 10.23 -36.80
CA SER A 167 27.88 11.36 -35.88
C SER A 167 27.24 12.60 -36.50
N THR A 168 26.58 13.43 -35.69
CA THR A 168 26.68 14.90 -35.87
C THR A 168 26.51 15.61 -34.53
N GLU A 169 27.62 16.18 -34.06
CA GLU A 169 27.66 17.26 -33.09
C GLU A 169 27.05 18.53 -33.70
N SER A 170 26.43 19.37 -32.86
CA SER A 170 26.24 20.79 -33.15
C SER A 170 26.21 21.55 -31.82
N ASP A 171 27.30 22.27 -31.60
CA ASP A 171 27.45 23.34 -30.63
C ASP A 171 26.44 24.49 -30.88
N LYS A 172 25.99 25.20 -29.83
CA LYS A 172 26.51 26.54 -29.46
C LYS A 172 25.59 27.35 -28.53
N ASP A 173 26.27 27.93 -27.52
CA ASP A 173 26.19 29.30 -26.99
C ASP A 173 24.88 29.89 -26.44
N GLY A 174 24.92 30.11 -25.10
CA GLY A 174 25.00 31.46 -24.54
C GLY A 174 23.70 32.18 -24.17
N ASN A 175 23.50 32.50 -22.89
CA ASN A 175 23.80 33.85 -22.36
C ASN A 175 23.46 33.97 -20.86
N SER A 176 24.31 34.74 -20.20
CA SER A 176 24.27 35.21 -18.81
C SER A 176 23.20 36.30 -18.60
N SER A 177 22.63 36.39 -17.39
CA SER A 177 22.53 37.67 -16.69
C SER A 177 22.25 37.51 -15.20
N GLU A 178 23.13 38.14 -14.44
CA GLU A 178 23.14 38.46 -13.01
C GLU A 178 21.93 39.23 -12.44
N VAL A 179 21.61 38.90 -11.18
CA VAL A 179 21.43 39.80 -10.01
C VAL A 179 20.21 40.74 -9.98
N LYS A 180 19.36 40.59 -8.96
CA LYS A 180 19.28 41.57 -7.85
C LYS A 180 18.54 41.06 -6.61
N ASP A 181 19.24 41.31 -5.51
CA ASP A 181 18.90 41.32 -4.10
C ASP A 181 17.82 42.38 -3.77
N ASP A 182 16.95 42.11 -2.80
CA ASP A 182 16.49 43.13 -1.83
C ASP A 182 15.71 42.53 -0.64
N THR A 183 16.47 42.24 0.42
CA THR A 183 16.27 42.65 1.83
C THR A 183 14.94 43.32 2.25
N SER A 184 14.32 42.80 3.31
CA SER A 184 14.02 43.48 4.62
C SER A 184 12.81 42.86 5.33
N LYS A 185 12.99 42.34 6.57
CA LYS A 185 12.53 42.88 7.89
C LYS A 185 11.00 42.96 8.03
N GLU A 186 10.32 42.64 9.13
CA GLU A 186 10.59 42.57 10.58
C GLU A 186 9.32 41.91 11.19
N GLU A 187 9.45 40.93 12.09
CA GLU A 187 9.13 41.01 13.54
C GLU A 187 7.66 40.91 14.03
N SER A 188 7.54 40.05 15.06
CA SER A 188 6.61 40.08 16.21
C SER A 188 5.15 39.62 15.93
N ARG A 189 4.46 38.88 16.81
CA ARG A 189 4.52 38.84 18.28
C ARG A 189 3.80 37.60 18.83
N VAL A 190 4.27 37.15 19.99
CA VAL A 190 3.68 36.17 20.92
C VAL A 190 2.36 36.69 21.49
N ASN A 191 1.38 35.81 21.71
CA ASN A 191 0.66 35.72 22.99
C ASN A 191 -0.12 34.41 23.16
N SER A 192 0.24 33.75 24.26
CA SER A 192 -0.47 32.76 25.07
C SER A 192 -1.96 33.04 25.29
N VAL A 193 -2.76 31.99 25.51
CA VAL A 193 -3.60 31.83 26.71
C VAL A 193 -3.96 30.34 26.83
N ASP A 194 -3.55 29.81 27.97
CA ASP A 194 -3.92 28.53 28.56
C ASP A 194 -5.37 28.61 29.09
N ASN A 195 -6.17 27.57 28.88
CA ASN A 195 -7.32 27.31 29.75
C ASN A 195 -7.68 25.82 29.73
N SER A 196 -7.34 25.19 30.85
CA SER A 196 -7.76 23.88 31.33
C SER A 196 -9.27 23.75 31.49
N ASP A 197 -9.80 22.56 31.22
CA ASP A 197 -10.72 21.78 32.09
C ASP A 197 -11.23 20.57 31.26
N ALA A 198 -10.78 19.35 31.55
CA ALA A 198 -11.24 18.43 32.59
C ALA A 198 -12.38 17.50 32.10
N GLU A 199 -12.24 16.21 32.47
CA GLU A 199 -13.25 15.14 32.45
C GLU A 199 -13.55 14.46 31.08
N SER A 200 -12.90 13.32 30.82
CA SER A 200 -13.59 12.03 31.06
C SER A 200 -12.59 10.86 31.06
N GLU A 201 -12.29 10.38 32.27
CA GLU A 201 -12.01 8.96 32.44
C GLU A 201 -13.31 8.21 32.23
N LYS A 202 -13.38 7.33 31.21
CA LYS A 202 -14.13 6.07 31.27
C LYS A 202 -13.98 5.25 29.98
N ASN A 203 -13.52 4.02 30.19
CA ASN A 203 -13.86 2.80 29.44
C ASN A 203 -12.95 2.40 28.26
N ASN A 204 -11.78 1.82 28.55
CA ASN A 204 -11.13 0.90 27.60
C ASN A 204 -10.81 -0.49 28.18
N THR A 205 -11.42 -0.85 29.32
CA THR A 205 -11.29 -2.20 29.90
C THR A 205 -12.12 -3.26 29.15
N ILE A 206 -13.10 -2.86 28.33
CA ILE A 206 -13.98 -3.80 27.60
C ILE A 206 -13.32 -4.37 26.34
N LEU A 207 -12.42 -3.63 25.68
CA LEU A 207 -11.80 -4.08 24.43
C LEU A 207 -10.78 -5.22 24.66
N TYR A 208 -10.07 -5.22 25.81
CA TYR A 208 -9.12 -6.28 26.16
C TYR A 208 -9.80 -7.57 26.66
N ILE A 209 -11.05 -7.49 27.14
CA ILE A 209 -11.83 -8.67 27.54
C ILE A 209 -12.40 -9.40 26.30
N GLY A 210 -12.71 -8.68 25.22
CA GLY A 210 -13.24 -9.27 23.98
C GLY A 210 -12.26 -10.17 23.23
N LEU A 211 -10.98 -9.79 23.16
CA LEU A 211 -9.92 -10.57 22.51
C LEU A 211 -9.49 -11.80 23.31
N GLY A 212 -9.62 -11.78 24.65
CA GLY A 212 -9.26 -12.91 25.51
C GLY A 212 -10.24 -14.09 25.45
N VAL A 213 -11.54 -13.83 25.27
CA VAL A 213 -12.58 -14.88 25.32
C VAL A 213 -12.61 -15.72 24.03
N ALA A 214 -12.38 -15.11 22.86
CA ALA A 214 -12.36 -15.83 21.58
C ALA A 214 -11.23 -16.88 21.51
N ALA A 215 -10.04 -16.54 22.02
CA ALA A 215 -8.89 -17.45 22.06
C ALA A 215 -9.13 -18.67 22.98
N ILE A 216 -9.79 -18.48 24.12
CA ILE A 216 -10.09 -19.56 25.07
C ILE A 216 -11.12 -20.55 24.49
N VAL A 217 -12.14 -20.06 23.78
CA VAL A 217 -13.14 -20.92 23.13
C VAL A 217 -12.50 -21.76 22.01
N LEU A 218 -11.60 -21.18 21.21
CA LEU A 218 -10.90 -21.90 20.15
C LEU A 218 -10.06 -23.06 20.69
N ILE A 219 -9.31 -22.83 21.79
CA ILE A 219 -8.50 -23.86 22.45
C ILE A 219 -9.38 -24.97 23.04
N ALA A 220 -10.52 -24.63 23.66
CA ALA A 220 -11.44 -25.61 24.22
C ALA A 220 -12.08 -26.52 23.15
N VAL A 221 -12.43 -25.97 21.98
CA VAL A 221 -12.98 -26.73 20.85
C VAL A 221 -11.93 -27.69 20.27
N ILE A 222 -10.69 -27.23 20.08
CA ILE A 222 -9.59 -28.07 19.58
C ILE A 222 -9.30 -29.22 20.57
N ALA A 223 -9.24 -28.94 21.87
CA ALA A 223 -9.03 -29.96 22.90
C ALA A 223 -10.20 -30.98 22.96
N TYR A 224 -11.44 -30.54 22.81
CA TYR A 224 -12.61 -31.42 22.76
C TYR A 224 -12.59 -32.35 21.54
N ILE A 225 -12.25 -31.83 20.36
CA ILE A 225 -12.14 -32.64 19.13
C ILE A 225 -11.00 -33.66 19.24
N ALA A 226 -9.85 -33.26 19.79
CA ALA A 226 -8.70 -34.13 19.97
C ALA A 226 -8.97 -35.28 20.97
N THR A 227 -9.72 -35.00 22.04
CA THR A 227 -10.07 -36.03 23.05
C THR A 227 -11.19 -36.96 22.58
N LYS A 228 -12.13 -36.50 21.75
CA LYS A 228 -13.20 -37.34 21.20
C LYS A 228 -12.70 -38.34 20.16
N LYS A 229 -11.62 -38.03 19.42
CA LYS A 229 -10.99 -38.97 18.46
C LYS A 229 -10.18 -40.10 19.11
N LYS A 230 -9.93 -40.04 20.43
CA LYS A 230 -9.18 -41.07 21.17
C LYS A 230 -10.06 -42.06 21.96
N LYS A 231 -11.38 -42.00 21.81
CA LYS A 231 -12.33 -42.96 22.39
C LYS A 231 -13.00 -43.80 21.33
#